data_AF-A0A2E9LF71-F1
#
_entry.id   AF-A0A2E9LF71-F1
#
_cell.length_a   1.000
_cell.length_b   1.000
_cell.length_c   1.000
_cell.angle_alpha   90.00
_cell.angle_beta   90.00
_cell.angle_gamma   90.00
#
_symmetry.space_group_name_H-M   'P 1'
#
loop_
_entity.id
_entity.type
_entity.pdbx_description
1 polymer ?
#
loop_
_entity_poly.entity_id
_entity_poly.type
_entity_poly.pdbx_seq_one_letter_code
_entity_poly.pdbx_strand_id
1 'polypeptide(L)'
;MDEEFEKAVQEIKSKTGSNERDRLYELTGLFVLFGGAVLTLISYFIAGSQNSGNAQVDNLEHNEHMILAILGVAISLVGGFVYLRFSIGRYLRFWLLRQIHENNKFYQK
;
A
#
# COMPACT_ATOMS: atom_id res chain seq x y z
N MET A 1 3.34 28.58 -28.85
CA MET A 1 2.72 27.80 -27.76
C MET A 1 2.13 28.84 -26.85
N ASP A 2 0.80 28.90 -26.83
CA ASP A 2 0.06 30.09 -26.41
C ASP A 2 -0.10 30.11 -24.89
N GLU A 3 0.12 31.26 -24.25
CA GLU A 3 0.15 31.42 -22.78
C GLU A 3 -1.16 30.99 -22.10
N GLU A 4 -2.29 31.05 -22.81
CA GLU A 4 -3.58 30.52 -22.34
C GLU A 4 -3.55 29.00 -22.15
N PHE A 5 -2.83 28.29 -23.01
CA PHE A 5 -2.70 26.84 -22.92
C PHE A 5 -1.86 26.44 -21.70
N GLU A 6 -0.77 27.16 -21.41
CA GLU A 6 0.01 26.94 -20.18
C GLU A 6 -0.81 27.22 -18.92
N LYS A 7 -1.61 28.29 -18.91
CA LYS A 7 -2.50 28.61 -17.79
C LYS A 7 -3.57 27.54 -17.58
N ALA A 8 -4.22 27.07 -18.63
CA ALA A 8 -5.24 26.02 -18.54
C ALA A 8 -4.65 24.69 -18.04
N VAL A 9 -3.44 24.33 -18.49
CA VAL A 9 -2.71 23.15 -18.00
C VAL A 9 -2.32 23.32 -16.54
N GLN A 10 -1.85 24.49 -16.12
CA GLN A 10 -1.53 24.76 -14.71
C GLN A 10 -2.76 24.73 -13.80
N GLU A 11 -3.92 25.21 -14.27
CA GLU A 11 -5.16 25.18 -13.49
C GLU A 11 -5.72 23.75 -13.33
N ILE A 12 -5.61 22.92 -14.38
CA ILE A 12 -5.98 21.50 -14.29
C ILE A 12 -5.02 20.76 -13.35
N LYS A 13 -3.72 21.07 -13.44
CA LYS A 13 -2.70 20.48 -12.56
C LYS A 13 -2.89 20.89 -11.10
N SER A 14 -3.29 22.13 -10.83
CA SER A 14 -3.56 22.63 -9.47
C SER A 14 -4.86 22.08 -8.88
N LYS A 15 -5.89 21.80 -9.70
CA LYS A 15 -7.11 21.10 -9.27
C LYS A 15 -6.93 19.61 -9.03
N THR A 16 -5.80 19.02 -9.45
CA THR A 16 -5.48 17.59 -9.27
C THR A 16 -4.99 17.24 -7.85
N GLY A 17 -5.49 17.93 -6.81
CA GLY A 17 -5.15 17.62 -5.41
C GLY A 17 -5.69 16.25 -4.93
N SER A 18 -6.70 15.69 -5.59
CA SER A 18 -7.25 14.36 -5.22
C SER A 18 -6.30 13.21 -5.56
N ASN A 19 -5.49 13.36 -6.61
CA ASN A 19 -4.58 12.31 -7.08
C ASN A 19 -3.38 12.13 -6.14
N GLU A 20 -2.97 13.21 -5.47
CA GLU A 20 -1.86 13.19 -4.52
C GLU A 20 -2.27 12.52 -3.20
N ARG A 21 -3.49 12.76 -2.72
CA ARG A 21 -4.06 12.06 -1.55
C ARG A 21 -4.22 10.57 -1.80
N ASP A 22 -4.75 10.17 -2.95
CA ASP A 22 -4.88 8.74 -3.32
C ASP A 22 -3.51 8.04 -3.32
N ARG A 23 -2.48 8.72 -3.83
CA ARG A 23 -1.09 8.21 -3.84
C ARG A 23 -0.49 8.11 -2.44
N LEU A 24 -0.77 9.07 -1.56
CA LEU A 24 -0.36 9.03 -0.16
C LEU A 24 -0.95 7.81 0.57
N TYR A 25 -2.24 7.51 0.35
CA TYR A 25 -2.87 6.33 0.95
C TYR A 25 -2.34 5.02 0.37
N GLU A 26 -2.05 4.97 -0.94
CA GLU A 26 -1.37 3.85 -1.58
C GLU A 26 0.00 3.58 -0.92
N LEU A 27 0.84 4.61 -0.81
CA LEU A 27 2.17 4.49 -0.21
C LEU A 27 2.09 4.09 1.27
N THR A 28 1.18 4.70 2.02
CA THR A 28 0.97 4.39 3.44
C THR A 28 0.53 2.95 3.62
N GLY A 29 -0.43 2.47 2.83
CA GLY A 29 -0.86 1.07 2.86
C GLY A 29 0.26 0.09 2.54
N LEU A 30 1.11 0.44 1.55
CA LEU A 30 2.30 -0.35 1.20
C LEU A 30 3.29 -0.43 2.37
N PHE A 31 3.59 0.70 3.02
CA PHE A 31 4.47 0.71 4.19
C PHE A 31 3.90 -0.07 5.36
N VAL A 32 2.59 0.00 5.60
CA VAL A 32 1.93 -0.78 6.66
C VAL A 32 1.97 -2.28 6.34
N LEU A 33 1.73 -2.68 5.08
CA LEU A 33 1.82 -4.07 4.64
C LEU A 33 3.21 -4.64 4.93
N PHE A 34 4.26 -3.98 4.44
CA PHE A 34 5.63 -4.43 4.61
C PHE A 34 6.10 -4.32 6.06
N GLY A 35 5.69 -3.27 6.78
CA GLY A 35 5.99 -3.10 8.19
C GLY A 35 5.43 -4.24 9.04
N GLY A 36 4.18 -4.65 8.80
CA GLY A 36 3.57 -5.80 9.45
C GLY A 36 4.31 -7.12 9.13
N ALA A 37 4.65 -7.34 7.86
CA ALA A 37 5.38 -8.53 7.43
C ALA A 37 6.78 -8.62 8.06
N VAL A 38 7.52 -7.50 8.11
CA VAL A 38 8.84 -7.41 8.76
C VAL A 38 8.70 -7.67 10.26
N LEU A 39 7.69 -7.11 10.91
CA LEU A 39 7.43 -7.35 12.34
C LEU A 39 7.18 -8.84 12.63
N THR A 40 6.41 -9.52 11.77
CA THR A 40 6.17 -10.97 11.88
C THR A 40 7.47 -11.76 11.74
N LEU A 41 8.31 -11.43 10.76
CA LEU A 41 9.60 -12.11 10.56
C LEU A 41 10.53 -11.90 11.75
N ILE A 42 10.64 -10.67 12.27
CA ILE A 42 11.44 -10.37 13.46
C ILE A 42 10.94 -11.20 14.65
N SER A 43 9.63 -11.24 14.88
CA SER A 43 9.04 -12.01 15.97
C SER A 43 9.34 -13.50 15.85
N TYR A 44 9.28 -14.07 14.65
CA TYR A 44 9.64 -15.46 14.39
C TYR A 44 11.11 -15.76 14.72
N PHE A 45 12.05 -14.92 14.26
CA PHE A 45 13.47 -15.12 14.55
C PHE A 45 13.80 -14.99 16.03
N ILE A 46 13.17 -14.04 16.74
CA ILE A 46 13.37 -13.88 18.18
C ILE A 46 12.83 -15.10 18.92
N ALA A 47 11.60 -15.53 18.61
CA ALA A 47 10.98 -16.70 19.22
C ALA A 47 11.80 -18.00 19.02
N GLY A 48 12.45 -18.13 17.86
CA GLY A 48 13.30 -19.30 17.55
C GLY A 48 14.70 -19.24 18.17
N SER A 49 15.16 -18.07 18.61
CA SER A 49 16.49 -17.88 19.20
C SER A 49 16.54 -18.11 20.71
N GLN A 50 15.39 -18.31 21.35
CA GLN A 50 15.30 -18.46 22.80
C GLN A 50 15.86 -19.78 23.29
N ASN A 51 16.70 -19.67 24.31
CA ASN A 51 17.32 -20.80 24.97
C ASN A 51 17.81 -20.34 26.36
N SER A 52 16.89 -20.21 27.30
CA SER A 52 17.22 -19.86 28.69
C SER A 52 17.71 -21.05 29.51
N GLY A 53 17.62 -22.27 28.96
CA GLY A 53 17.88 -23.53 29.68
C GLY A 53 16.75 -23.94 30.63
N ASN A 54 15.66 -23.16 30.69
CA ASN A 54 14.45 -23.48 31.44
C ASN A 54 13.25 -23.53 30.49
N ALA A 55 12.75 -24.75 30.25
CA ALA A 55 11.63 -24.98 29.34
C ALA A 55 10.34 -24.22 29.71
N GLN A 56 10.09 -23.91 30.98
CA GLN A 56 8.90 -23.14 31.36
C GLN A 56 8.99 -21.67 30.93
N VAL A 57 10.19 -21.08 31.06
CA VAL A 57 10.46 -19.70 30.66
C VAL A 57 10.47 -19.60 29.14
N ASP A 58 11.14 -20.52 28.46
CA ASP A 58 11.21 -20.55 26.99
C ASP A 58 9.80 -20.68 26.36
N ASN A 59 8.91 -21.49 26.95
CA ASN A 59 7.54 -21.61 26.45
C ASN A 59 6.71 -20.34 26.64
N LEU A 60 6.89 -19.63 27.76
CA LEU A 60 6.16 -18.39 28.01
C LEU A 60 6.58 -17.32 26.99
N GLU A 61 7.87 -17.07 26.88
CA GLU A 61 8.43 -16.07 25.97
C GLU A 61 8.12 -16.41 24.49
N HIS A 62 8.14 -17.70 24.11
CA HIS A 62 7.73 -18.13 22.77
C HIS A 62 6.27 -17.76 22.45
N ASN A 63 5.35 -17.95 23.39
CA ASN A 63 3.94 -17.61 23.22
C ASN A 63 3.72 -16.11 23.06
N GLU A 64 4.48 -15.28 23.77
CA GLU A 64 4.42 -13.82 23.64
C GLU A 64 4.82 -13.36 22.24
N HIS A 65 5.90 -13.91 21.69
CA HIS A 65 6.30 -13.60 20.32
C HIS A 65 5.36 -14.18 19.26
N MET A 66 4.70 -15.31 19.53
CA MET A 66 3.65 -15.84 18.66
C MET A 66 2.47 -14.87 18.55
N ILE A 67 2.04 -14.27 19.67
CA ILE A 67 0.99 -13.25 19.66
C ILE A 67 1.42 -12.02 18.86
N LEU A 68 2.67 -11.56 19.04
CA LEU A 68 3.24 -10.46 18.25
C LEU A 68 3.32 -10.79 16.75
N ALA A 69 3.68 -12.03 16.40
CA ALA A 69 3.73 -12.49 15.01
C ALA A 69 2.34 -12.47 14.36
N ILE A 70 1.31 -12.97 15.05
CA ILE A 70 -0.08 -12.95 14.57
C ILE A 70 -0.58 -11.51 14.40
N LEU A 71 -0.27 -10.62 15.34
CA LEU A 71 -0.60 -9.21 15.23
C LEU A 71 0.08 -8.56 14.02
N GLY A 72 1.36 -8.86 13.78
CA GLY A 72 2.08 -8.41 12.59
C GLY A 72 1.42 -8.87 11.28
N VAL A 73 0.94 -10.12 11.23
CA VAL A 73 0.20 -10.66 10.08
C VAL A 73 -1.11 -9.90 9.88
N ALA A 74 -1.87 -9.67 10.95
CA ALA A 74 -3.13 -8.93 10.88
C ALA A 74 -2.92 -7.50 10.36
N ILE A 75 -1.90 -6.80 10.85
CA ILE A 75 -1.52 -5.46 10.35
C ILE A 75 -1.13 -5.54 8.87
N SER A 76 -0.36 -6.56 8.48
CA SER A 76 0.07 -6.72 7.10
C SER A 76 -1.14 -6.91 6.16
N LEU A 77 -2.12 -7.73 6.56
CA LEU A 77 -3.36 -7.92 5.80
C LEU A 77 -4.16 -6.63 5.65
N VAL A 78 -4.32 -5.86 6.72
CA VAL A 78 -5.03 -4.56 6.68
C VAL A 78 -4.29 -3.58 5.77
N GLY A 79 -2.97 -3.47 5.88
CA GLY A 79 -2.14 -2.65 5.00
C GLY A 79 -2.27 -3.06 3.53
N GLY A 80 -2.28 -4.37 3.26
CA GLY A 80 -2.47 -4.92 1.91
C GLY A 80 -3.84 -4.61 1.32
N PHE A 81 -4.90 -4.70 2.11
CA PHE A 81 -6.24 -4.33 1.67
C PHE A 81 -6.33 -2.84 1.33
N VAL A 82 -5.77 -1.97 2.18
CA VAL A 82 -5.69 -0.53 1.93
C VAL A 82 -4.91 -0.26 0.65
N TYR A 83 -3.71 -0.81 0.50
CA TYR A 83 -2.89 -0.66 -0.70
C TYR A 83 -3.65 -1.07 -1.97
N LEU A 84 -4.25 -2.27 -1.95
CA LEU A 84 -4.99 -2.80 -3.10
C LEU A 84 -6.18 -1.90 -3.47
N ARG A 85 -6.93 -1.43 -2.47
CA ARG A 85 -8.11 -0.57 -2.66
C ARG A 85 -7.78 0.75 -3.37
N PHE A 86 -6.65 1.36 -3.05
CA PHE A 86 -6.20 2.61 -3.68
C PHE A 86 -5.48 2.37 -5.02
N SER A 87 -4.69 1.30 -5.12
CA SER A 87 -3.97 0.93 -6.35
C SER A 87 -4.92 0.59 -7.51
N ILE A 88 -5.99 -0.16 -7.24
CA ILE A 88 -7.01 -0.49 -8.25
C ILE A 88 -7.68 0.78 -8.81
N GLY A 89 -8.03 1.73 -7.95
CA GLY A 89 -8.69 2.98 -8.37
C GLY A 89 -7.83 3.77 -9.35
N ARG A 90 -6.51 3.80 -9.12
CA ARG A 90 -5.56 4.44 -10.02
C ARG A 90 -5.44 3.70 -11.34
N TYR A 91 -5.33 2.37 -11.32
CA TYR A 91 -5.28 1.55 -12.54
C TYR A 91 -6.52 1.73 -13.41
N LEU A 92 -7.72 1.68 -12.82
CA LEU A 92 -8.98 1.84 -13.55
C LEU A 92 -9.11 3.23 -14.20
N ARG A 93 -8.64 4.29 -13.56
CA ARG A 93 -8.62 5.64 -14.15
C ARG A 93 -7.75 5.67 -15.41
N PHE A 94 -6.54 5.10 -15.36
CA PHE A 94 -5.68 5.01 -16.55
C PHE A 94 -6.32 4.16 -17.65
N TRP A 95 -6.95 3.06 -17.26
CA TRP A 95 -7.62 2.17 -18.21
C TRP A 95 -8.81 2.87 -18.92
N LEU A 96 -9.63 3.62 -18.18
CA LEU A 96 -10.75 4.39 -18.76
C LEU A 96 -10.26 5.52 -19.67
N LEU A 97 -9.20 6.25 -19.29
CA LEU A 97 -8.61 7.30 -20.14
C LEU A 97 -8.13 6.72 -21.48
N ARG A 98 -7.52 5.54 -21.44
CA ARG A 98 -7.11 4.82 -22.64
C ARG A 98 -8.31 4.45 -23.51
N GLN A 99 -9.36 3.89 -22.93
CA GLN A 99 -10.58 3.51 -23.66
C GLN A 99 -11.24 4.71 -24.35
N ILE A 100 -11.35 5.85 -23.67
CA ILE A 100 -11.92 7.08 -24.26
C ILE A 100 -11.06 7.56 -25.44
N HIS A 101 -9.73 7.54 -25.29
CA HIS A 101 -8.82 7.95 -26.35
C HIS A 101 -8.92 7.03 -27.59
N GLU A 102 -8.95 5.72 -27.38
CA GLU A 102 -9.12 4.73 -28.45
C GLU A 102 -10.47 4.90 -29.18
N ASN A 103 -11.56 5.16 -28.45
CA ASN A 103 -12.89 5.37 -29.04
C ASN A 103 -13.00 6.69 -29.82
N ASN A 104 -12.42 7.79 -29.33
CA ASN A 104 -12.39 9.07 -30.05
C ASN A 104 -11.59 8.99 -31.35
N LYS A 105 -10.50 8.22 -31.37
CA LYS A 105 -9.70 7.99 -32.59
C LYS A 105 -10.49 7.23 -33.65
N PHE A 106 -11.41 6.36 -33.25
CA PHE A 106 -12.28 5.61 -34.16
C PHE A 106 -13.33 6.49 -34.83
N TYR A 107 -13.88 7.49 -34.12
CA TYR A 107 -14.90 8.41 -34.65
C TYR A 107 -14.37 9.49 -35.62
N GLN A 108 -13.06 9.72 -35.63
CA GLN A 108 -12.38 10.70 -36.51
C GLN A 108 -11.91 10.07 -37.84
N LYS A 109 -12.28 8.83 -38.12
CA LYS A 109 -11.89 8.07 -39.32
C LYS A 109 -13.12 7.62 -40.09
#